data_AF-A0A7L1J3Q2-F1
#
_entry.id   AF-A0A7L1J3Q2-F1
#
_cell.length_a   1.000
_cell.length_b   1.000
_cell.length_c   1.000
_cell.angle_alpha   90.00
_cell.angle_beta   90.00
_cell.angle_gamma   90.00
#
_symmetry.space_group_name_H-M   'P 1'
#
loop_
_entity.id
_entity.type
_entity.pdbx_description
1 polymer ?
#
loop_
_entity_poly.entity_id
_entity_poly.type
_entity_poly.pdbx_seq_one_letter_code
_entity_poly.pdbx_strand_id
1 'polypeptide(L)'
;MPLHGARAAALLAWVNSTKVSADPLNDLSQLQDCNVFIRIINKIHRSEEGESVLEQPLPERISFIRGFLQKHCKHKSTAENLVSAQELLGGEELALAKVAVLLLYHTSMSCKSPGDWNEFDYKTQVELASILRFVLDNEESLNENLETFLQRKVPLPSSSTSSSSSEEHSPLLSLPHKREVRFLELQKIASSSGANNMLPGPPSSPMGDVMQTPQFQLRRLKKQLAAERENRDELEVELAENRKLITEKEAQITMMQQRIDRLALLHEKQAADQQEPKEMEELREKNESLMVRLHEALKQCQDLKTEKGQMDRKINQLSEENGDLSFKLREIASHLVQLQEALNELSEEHNTALAQSQEKQGQLESELRAALQEKKCSEEKIEILQGKISLLEDQLAKLGDCGAQQKGEVLGDVLKLEELKQEVSSLSAKGAELQATVLRLEEEKQQREAALQSERGRFEEEKQQLGGLVASLQSSLSESHRAREMLEQDLQGREAEA
;
A
#
# COMPACT_ATOMS: atom_id res chain seq x y z
N MET A 1 -105.78 -18.66 -17.23
CA MET A 1 -106.25 -18.21 -18.56
C MET A 1 -105.03 -18.06 -19.46
N PRO A 2 -105.08 -18.42 -20.76
CA PRO A 2 -103.92 -18.35 -21.63
C PRO A 2 -103.49 -16.89 -21.90
N LEU A 3 -102.18 -16.70 -22.08
CA LEU A 3 -101.57 -15.41 -22.41
C LEU A 3 -102.07 -14.88 -23.76
N HIS A 4 -102.23 -13.55 -23.90
CA HIS A 4 -102.65 -12.97 -25.18
C HIS A 4 -101.54 -13.13 -26.24
N GLY A 5 -101.81 -13.94 -27.28
CA GLY A 5 -100.81 -14.35 -28.28
C GLY A 5 -100.06 -13.20 -28.97
N ALA A 6 -100.70 -12.04 -29.22
CA ALA A 6 -100.02 -10.90 -29.83
C ALA A 6 -98.96 -10.26 -28.91
N ARG A 7 -99.19 -10.28 -27.59
CA ARG A 7 -98.25 -9.73 -26.60
C ARG A 7 -97.12 -10.70 -26.31
N ALA A 8 -97.44 -11.99 -26.27
CA ALA A 8 -96.43 -13.05 -26.21
C ALA A 8 -95.46 -12.95 -27.39
N ALA A 9 -95.99 -12.85 -28.62
CA ALA A 9 -95.20 -12.69 -29.83
C ALA A 9 -94.36 -11.41 -29.82
N ALA A 10 -94.94 -10.29 -29.38
CA ALA A 10 -94.22 -9.02 -29.30
C ALA A 10 -93.06 -9.05 -28.27
N LEU A 11 -93.30 -9.66 -27.10
CA LEU A 11 -92.25 -9.85 -26.07
C LEU A 11 -91.14 -10.78 -26.55
N LEU A 12 -91.49 -11.88 -27.23
CA LEU A 12 -90.50 -12.78 -27.83
C LEU A 12 -89.67 -12.09 -28.91
N ALA A 13 -90.31 -11.31 -29.78
CA ALA A 13 -89.61 -10.51 -30.78
C ALA A 13 -88.61 -9.56 -30.11
N TRP A 14 -89.00 -8.89 -29.02
CA TRP A 14 -88.09 -8.06 -28.25
C TRP A 14 -86.94 -8.85 -27.61
N VAL A 15 -87.22 -9.98 -26.96
CA VAL A 15 -86.17 -10.82 -26.36
C VAL A 15 -85.16 -11.24 -27.43
N ASN A 16 -85.60 -11.67 -28.61
CA ASN A 16 -84.73 -12.05 -29.71
C ASN A 16 -83.88 -10.86 -30.23
N SER A 17 -84.43 -9.64 -30.25
CA SER A 17 -83.68 -8.45 -30.65
C SER A 17 -82.54 -8.09 -29.69
N THR A 18 -82.58 -8.58 -28.45
CA THR A 18 -81.48 -8.33 -27.49
C THR A 18 -80.19 -9.04 -27.89
N LYS A 19 -80.22 -10.02 -28.82
CA LYS A 19 -79.06 -10.81 -29.31
C LYS A 19 -78.26 -11.47 -28.19
N VAL A 20 -78.95 -11.87 -27.13
CA VAL A 20 -78.37 -12.47 -25.91
C VAL A 20 -78.31 -14.01 -25.98
N SER A 21 -79.16 -14.61 -26.81
CA SER A 21 -79.13 -16.03 -27.18
C SER A 21 -78.48 -16.20 -28.56
N ALA A 22 -77.78 -17.32 -28.78
CA ALA A 22 -77.19 -17.66 -30.07
C ALA A 22 -78.28 -18.07 -31.09
N ASP A 23 -79.36 -18.69 -30.61
CA ASP A 23 -80.48 -19.16 -31.43
C ASP A 23 -81.75 -18.33 -31.16
N PRO A 24 -82.52 -17.95 -32.20
CA PRO A 24 -83.80 -17.28 -32.05
C PRO A 24 -84.84 -18.16 -31.33
N LEU A 25 -85.52 -17.59 -30.35
CA LEU A 25 -86.56 -18.26 -29.59
C LEU A 25 -87.90 -18.18 -30.34
N ASN A 26 -88.62 -19.30 -30.38
CA ASN A 26 -89.93 -19.43 -31.02
C ASN A 26 -91.08 -19.45 -30.01
N ASP A 27 -90.80 -19.73 -28.73
CA ASP A 27 -91.82 -19.82 -27.68
C ASP A 27 -91.33 -19.30 -26.32
N LEU A 28 -92.24 -18.77 -25.50
CA LEU A 28 -91.92 -18.21 -24.18
C LEU A 28 -91.47 -19.28 -23.20
N SER A 29 -91.93 -20.52 -23.35
CA SER A 29 -91.49 -21.66 -22.53
C SER A 29 -89.98 -21.87 -22.56
N GLN A 30 -89.30 -21.48 -23.65
CA GLN A 30 -87.85 -21.57 -23.79
C GLN A 30 -87.08 -20.62 -22.84
N LEU A 31 -87.78 -19.66 -22.21
CA LEU A 31 -87.23 -18.76 -21.19
C LEU A 31 -87.29 -19.33 -19.77
N GLN A 32 -87.88 -20.52 -19.59
CA GLN A 32 -88.01 -21.15 -18.27
C GLN A 32 -86.67 -21.38 -17.59
N ASP A 33 -85.60 -21.61 -18.36
CA ASP A 33 -84.26 -21.83 -17.83
C ASP A 33 -83.63 -20.57 -17.22
N CYS A 34 -84.27 -19.40 -17.34
CA CYS A 34 -83.84 -18.11 -16.80
C CYS A 34 -82.48 -17.58 -17.31
N ASN A 35 -81.78 -18.31 -18.19
CA ASN A 35 -80.44 -17.94 -18.66
C ASN A 35 -80.48 -16.68 -19.50
N VAL A 36 -81.46 -16.59 -20.40
CA VAL A 36 -81.66 -15.43 -21.27
C VAL A 36 -81.98 -14.19 -20.43
N PHE A 37 -82.81 -14.32 -19.38
CA PHE A 37 -83.10 -13.22 -18.47
C PHE A 37 -81.88 -12.73 -17.70
N ILE A 38 -81.04 -13.63 -17.17
CA ILE A 38 -79.81 -13.26 -16.45
C ILE A 38 -78.84 -12.52 -17.37
N ARG A 39 -78.65 -13.01 -18.60
CA ARG A 39 -77.78 -12.34 -19.56
C ARG A 39 -78.34 -10.98 -20.01
N ILE A 40 -79.67 -10.83 -20.11
CA ILE A 40 -80.29 -9.50 -20.32
C ILE A 40 -79.98 -8.58 -19.14
N ILE A 41 -80.05 -9.07 -17.89
CA ILE A 41 -79.70 -8.30 -16.69
C ILE A 41 -78.22 -7.85 -16.72
N ASN A 42 -77.29 -8.74 -17.06
CA ASN A 42 -75.88 -8.41 -17.23
C ASN A 42 -75.69 -7.31 -18.29
N LYS A 43 -76.41 -7.41 -19.41
CA LYS A 43 -76.39 -6.40 -20.47
C LYS A 43 -76.88 -5.02 -19.98
N ILE A 44 -77.89 -4.98 -19.10
CA ILE A 44 -78.41 -3.73 -18.53
C ILE A 44 -77.36 -3.05 -17.62
N HIS A 45 -76.57 -3.81 -16.85
CA HIS A 45 -75.62 -3.26 -15.86
C HIS A 45 -74.14 -3.25 -16.29
N ARG A 46 -73.74 -3.97 -17.34
CA ARG A 46 -72.32 -4.30 -17.65
C ARG A 46 -71.57 -4.81 -16.41
N SER A 47 -72.26 -5.62 -15.61
CA SER A 47 -71.69 -6.34 -14.49
C SER A 47 -71.60 -7.82 -14.86
N GLU A 48 -70.52 -8.46 -14.43
CA GLU A 48 -70.31 -9.91 -14.56
C GLU A 48 -70.93 -10.68 -13.37
N GLU A 49 -71.62 -10.00 -12.45
CA GLU A 49 -72.30 -10.60 -11.29
C GLU A 49 -73.20 -11.79 -11.69
N GLY A 50 -73.93 -11.68 -12.81
CA GLY A 50 -74.80 -12.75 -13.27
C GLY A 50 -74.09 -13.91 -13.96
N GLU A 51 -72.81 -13.79 -14.36
CA GLU A 51 -72.06 -14.92 -14.94
C GLU A 51 -71.84 -16.03 -13.92
N SER A 52 -71.54 -15.65 -12.67
CA SER A 52 -71.42 -16.59 -11.54
C SER A 52 -72.71 -17.35 -11.21
N VAL A 53 -73.86 -16.78 -11.57
CA VAL A 53 -75.20 -17.31 -11.29
C VAL A 53 -75.72 -18.22 -12.41
N LEU A 54 -75.16 -18.12 -13.64
CA LEU A 54 -75.58 -18.98 -14.76
C LEU A 54 -75.27 -20.46 -14.53
N GLU A 55 -74.22 -20.77 -13.76
CA GLU A 55 -73.83 -22.15 -13.42
C GLU A 55 -74.64 -22.74 -12.24
N GLN A 56 -75.49 -21.93 -11.60
CA GLN A 56 -76.28 -22.31 -10.43
C GLN A 56 -77.60 -23.01 -10.80
N PRO A 57 -78.17 -23.84 -9.89
CA PRO A 57 -79.46 -24.50 -10.12
C PRO A 57 -80.60 -23.50 -10.33
N LEU A 58 -81.66 -23.94 -11.02
CA LEU A 58 -82.80 -23.09 -11.43
C LEU A 58 -83.40 -22.22 -10.29
N PRO A 59 -83.58 -22.70 -9.04
CA PRO A 59 -84.10 -21.87 -7.96
C PRO A 59 -83.21 -20.68 -7.59
N GLU A 60 -81.89 -20.82 -7.66
CA GLU A 60 -80.93 -19.75 -7.37
C GLU A 60 -80.93 -18.70 -8.48
N ARG A 61 -81.02 -19.16 -9.74
CA ARG A 61 -81.22 -18.28 -10.92
C ARG A 61 -82.52 -17.47 -10.82
N ILE A 62 -83.62 -18.08 -10.40
CA ILE A 62 -84.90 -17.40 -10.14
C ILE A 62 -84.77 -16.39 -8.99
N SER A 63 -84.07 -16.77 -7.90
CA SER A 63 -83.83 -15.89 -6.76
C SER A 63 -83.05 -14.64 -7.16
N PHE A 64 -82.01 -14.78 -7.98
CA PHE A 64 -81.24 -13.66 -8.52
C PHE A 64 -82.11 -12.70 -9.35
N ILE A 65 -82.92 -13.22 -10.29
CA ILE A 65 -83.83 -12.40 -11.10
C ILE A 65 -84.83 -11.66 -10.20
N ARG A 66 -85.37 -12.32 -9.18
CA ARG A 66 -86.31 -11.69 -8.24
C ARG A 66 -85.63 -10.61 -7.39
N GLY A 67 -84.43 -10.89 -6.86
CA GLY A 67 -83.65 -9.92 -6.09
C GLY A 67 -83.31 -8.68 -6.93
N PHE A 68 -82.97 -8.88 -8.19
CA PHE A 68 -82.78 -7.83 -9.17
C PHE A 68 -84.03 -6.95 -9.34
N LEU A 69 -85.17 -7.57 -9.68
CA LEU A 69 -86.42 -6.86 -9.89
C LEU A 69 -86.86 -6.12 -8.61
N GLN A 70 -86.66 -6.71 -7.43
CA GLN A 70 -86.98 -6.08 -6.14
C GLN A 70 -86.07 -4.87 -5.83
N LYS A 71 -84.78 -4.94 -6.16
CA LYS A 71 -83.84 -3.81 -5.99
C LYS A 71 -84.21 -2.63 -6.88
N HIS A 72 -84.71 -2.89 -8.09
CA HIS A 72 -84.92 -1.88 -9.13
C HIS A 72 -86.38 -1.45 -9.34
N CYS A 73 -87.36 -2.14 -8.79
CA CYS A 73 -88.75 -1.70 -8.71
C CYS A 73 -88.97 -0.79 -7.48
N LYS A 74 -89.84 0.22 -7.61
CA LYS A 74 -90.14 1.17 -6.52
C LYS A 74 -91.10 0.61 -5.46
N HIS A 75 -91.77 -0.51 -5.74
CA HIS A 75 -92.72 -1.18 -4.84
C HIS A 75 -92.00 -1.95 -3.75
N LYS A 76 -91.39 -1.24 -2.80
CA LYS A 76 -90.76 -1.85 -1.62
C LYS A 76 -91.77 -2.24 -0.53
N SER A 77 -93.08 -2.05 -0.74
CA SER A 77 -94.07 -2.01 0.35
C SER A 77 -95.34 -2.87 0.20
N THR A 78 -95.55 -3.60 -0.90
CA THR A 78 -96.61 -4.62 -0.99
C THR A 78 -96.00 -6.00 -0.78
N ALA A 79 -96.49 -6.76 0.21
CA ALA A 79 -95.97 -8.07 0.60
C ALA A 79 -96.12 -9.16 -0.48
N GLU A 80 -96.72 -8.84 -1.62
CA GLU A 80 -96.80 -9.68 -2.81
C GLU A 80 -95.68 -9.32 -3.79
N ASN A 81 -94.80 -10.28 -4.05
CA ASN A 81 -93.76 -10.12 -5.05
C ASN A 81 -94.40 -10.14 -6.43
N LEU A 82 -94.00 -9.20 -7.30
CA LEU A 82 -94.50 -9.03 -8.68
C LEU A 82 -94.43 -10.31 -9.54
N VAL A 83 -93.59 -11.27 -9.14
CA VAL A 83 -93.42 -12.56 -9.82
C VAL A 83 -93.31 -13.67 -8.76
N SER A 84 -94.16 -14.68 -8.85
CA SER A 84 -94.15 -15.85 -7.97
C SER A 84 -93.03 -16.81 -8.36
N ALA A 85 -92.17 -17.19 -7.40
CA ALA A 85 -91.10 -18.15 -7.64
C ALA A 85 -91.64 -19.55 -7.98
N GLN A 86 -92.83 -19.90 -7.47
CA GLN A 86 -93.47 -21.19 -7.73
C GLN A 86 -94.04 -21.27 -9.15
N GLU A 87 -94.61 -20.18 -9.67
CA GLU A 87 -95.11 -20.09 -11.05
C GLU A 87 -93.98 -20.11 -12.09
N LEU A 88 -92.84 -19.48 -11.78
CA LEU A 88 -91.64 -19.55 -12.62
C LEU A 88 -91.02 -20.97 -12.65
N LEU A 89 -90.94 -21.64 -11.49
CA LEU A 89 -90.50 -23.03 -11.43
C LEU A 89 -91.43 -23.97 -12.24
N GLY A 90 -92.73 -23.72 -12.18
CA GLY A 90 -93.75 -24.42 -12.97
C GLY A 90 -93.73 -24.12 -14.47
N GLY A 91 -92.93 -23.15 -14.93
CA GLY A 91 -92.83 -22.79 -16.33
C GLY A 91 -94.06 -22.08 -16.87
N GLU A 92 -94.84 -21.40 -16.01
CA GLU A 92 -96.02 -20.69 -16.45
C GLU A 92 -95.66 -19.51 -17.37
N GLU A 93 -96.17 -19.53 -18.61
CA GLU A 93 -95.90 -18.50 -19.61
C GLU A 93 -96.22 -17.08 -19.13
N LEU A 94 -97.22 -16.94 -18.26
CA LEU A 94 -97.61 -15.66 -17.67
C LEU A 94 -96.53 -15.09 -16.76
N ALA A 95 -95.91 -15.91 -15.91
CA ALA A 95 -94.84 -15.50 -15.02
C ALA A 95 -93.58 -15.11 -15.82
N LEU A 96 -93.27 -15.87 -16.87
CA LEU A 96 -92.18 -15.56 -17.81
C LEU A 96 -92.44 -14.24 -18.56
N ALA A 97 -93.67 -14.00 -19.00
CA ALA A 97 -94.08 -12.75 -19.62
C ALA A 97 -93.98 -11.55 -18.66
N LYS A 98 -94.37 -11.71 -17.38
CA LYS A 98 -94.22 -10.66 -16.34
C LYS A 98 -92.74 -10.25 -16.19
N VAL A 99 -91.83 -11.22 -16.10
CA VAL A 99 -90.37 -10.96 -16.04
C VAL A 99 -89.89 -10.24 -17.31
N ALA A 100 -90.30 -10.70 -18.50
CA ALA A 100 -89.93 -10.07 -19.76
C ALA A 100 -90.40 -8.61 -19.87
N VAL A 101 -91.62 -8.28 -19.42
CA VAL A 101 -92.15 -6.91 -19.39
C VAL A 101 -91.32 -6.00 -18.48
N LEU A 102 -90.97 -6.47 -17.29
CA LEU A 102 -90.18 -5.69 -16.34
C LEU A 102 -88.75 -5.46 -16.83
N LEU A 103 -88.13 -6.48 -17.44
CA LEU A 103 -86.80 -6.34 -18.06
C LEU A 103 -86.85 -5.43 -19.30
N LEU A 104 -87.93 -5.48 -20.09
CA LEU A 104 -88.18 -4.55 -21.19
C LEU A 104 -88.23 -3.10 -20.68
N TYR A 105 -88.98 -2.85 -19.61
CA TYR A 105 -89.04 -1.54 -18.97
C TYR A 105 -87.67 -1.07 -18.47
N HIS A 106 -86.93 -1.93 -17.76
CA HIS A 106 -85.60 -1.59 -17.23
C HIS A 106 -84.56 -1.35 -18.31
N THR A 107 -84.60 -2.13 -19.39
CA THR A 107 -83.75 -1.93 -20.57
C THR A 107 -84.06 -0.59 -21.22
N SER A 108 -85.34 -0.26 -21.39
CA SER A 108 -85.79 1.01 -21.95
C SER A 108 -85.37 2.22 -21.08
N MET A 109 -85.40 2.06 -19.75
CA MET A 109 -84.98 3.09 -18.79
C MET A 109 -83.46 3.25 -18.65
N SER A 110 -82.65 2.36 -19.24
CA SER A 110 -81.19 2.45 -19.17
C SER A 110 -80.65 3.55 -20.10
N CYS A 111 -79.58 4.26 -19.69
CA CYS A 111 -78.82 5.16 -20.56
C CYS A 111 -78.04 4.41 -21.65
N LYS A 112 -77.71 3.14 -21.40
CA LYS A 112 -76.49 2.54 -21.96
C LYS A 112 -76.70 1.73 -23.25
N SER A 113 -77.96 1.59 -23.71
CA SER A 113 -78.32 1.17 -25.08
C SER A 113 -79.81 1.43 -25.37
N PRO A 114 -80.22 2.56 -25.98
CA PRO A 114 -81.56 2.62 -26.56
C PRO A 114 -81.60 1.59 -27.70
N GLY A 115 -82.41 0.53 -27.57
CA GLY A 115 -82.58 -0.43 -28.66
C GLY A 115 -83.07 0.28 -29.92
N ASP A 116 -82.63 -0.15 -31.10
CA ASP A 116 -83.14 0.36 -32.37
C ASP A 116 -84.55 -0.21 -32.59
N TRP A 117 -85.55 0.42 -31.97
CA TRP A 117 -86.96 -0.03 -32.03
C TRP A 117 -87.57 0.01 -33.43
N ASN A 118 -86.86 0.60 -34.40
CA ASN A 118 -87.22 0.60 -35.82
C ASN A 118 -86.98 -0.77 -36.49
N GLU A 119 -86.28 -1.71 -35.83
CA GLU A 119 -86.06 -3.08 -36.34
C GLU A 119 -87.34 -3.93 -36.30
N PHE A 120 -88.31 -3.57 -35.46
CA PHE A 120 -89.58 -4.30 -35.31
C PHE A 120 -90.60 -3.92 -36.38
N ASP A 121 -91.46 -4.86 -36.75
CA ASP A 121 -92.65 -4.57 -37.56
C ASP A 121 -93.63 -3.68 -36.79
N TYR A 122 -94.43 -2.90 -37.53
CA TYR A 122 -95.33 -1.91 -36.93
C TYR A 122 -96.30 -2.54 -35.90
N LYS A 123 -96.78 -3.77 -36.11
CA LYS A 123 -97.69 -4.44 -35.17
C LYS A 123 -96.99 -4.77 -33.85
N THR A 124 -95.77 -5.30 -33.90
CA THR A 124 -94.95 -5.52 -32.71
C THR A 124 -94.63 -4.21 -31.99
N GLN A 125 -94.32 -3.13 -32.71
CA GLN A 125 -94.09 -1.81 -32.11
C GLN A 125 -95.32 -1.29 -31.36
N VAL A 126 -96.53 -1.43 -31.92
CA VAL A 126 -97.78 -1.03 -31.26
C VAL A 126 -97.98 -1.81 -29.95
N GLU A 127 -97.81 -3.13 -29.97
CA GLU A 127 -97.99 -3.96 -28.77
C GLU A 127 -96.92 -3.65 -27.72
N LEU A 128 -95.64 -3.54 -28.09
CA LEU A 128 -94.56 -3.18 -27.15
C LEU A 128 -94.75 -1.77 -26.57
N ALA A 129 -95.19 -0.80 -27.38
CA ALA A 129 -95.51 0.54 -26.92
C ALA A 129 -96.69 0.51 -25.93
N SER A 130 -97.72 -0.29 -26.20
CA SER A 130 -98.85 -0.46 -25.29
C SER A 130 -98.42 -1.07 -23.94
N ILE A 131 -97.50 -2.05 -23.97
CA ILE A 131 -96.92 -2.69 -22.78
C ILE A 131 -96.13 -1.67 -21.95
N LEU A 132 -95.21 -0.92 -22.58
CA LEU A 132 -94.40 0.07 -21.88
C LEU A 132 -95.24 1.22 -21.34
N ARG A 133 -96.22 1.70 -22.12
CA ARG A 133 -97.15 2.74 -21.67
C ARG A 133 -97.96 2.26 -20.46
N PHE A 134 -98.47 1.04 -20.50
CA PHE A 134 -99.15 0.43 -19.36
C PHE A 134 -98.26 0.39 -18.10
N VAL A 135 -97.00 -0.03 -18.23
CA VAL A 135 -96.05 -0.06 -17.11
C VAL A 135 -95.74 1.35 -16.58
N LEU A 136 -95.66 2.35 -17.46
CA LEU A 136 -95.44 3.74 -17.08
C LEU A 136 -96.64 4.35 -16.34
N ASP A 137 -97.85 4.02 -16.78
CA ASP A 137 -99.11 4.53 -16.24
C ASP A 137 -99.46 3.86 -14.89
N ASN A 138 -99.01 2.61 -14.66
CA ASN A 138 -99.33 1.81 -13.47
C ASN A 138 -98.11 1.53 -12.57
N GLU A 139 -97.07 2.39 -12.61
CA GLU A 139 -95.81 2.22 -11.87
C GLU A 139 -95.98 2.12 -10.34
N GLU A 140 -97.16 2.35 -9.76
CA GLU A 140 -97.40 2.30 -8.30
C GLU A 140 -98.27 1.10 -7.86
N SER A 141 -98.95 0.41 -8.78
CA SER A 141 -99.89 -0.70 -8.49
C SER A 141 -99.82 -1.83 -9.53
N LEU A 142 -98.61 -2.24 -9.91
CA LEU A 142 -98.37 -3.05 -11.10
C LEU A 142 -98.86 -4.52 -11.00
N ASN A 143 -98.97 -5.10 -9.79
CA ASN A 143 -99.14 -6.55 -9.60
C ASN A 143 -100.43 -7.13 -10.24
N GLU A 144 -101.60 -6.75 -9.73
CA GLU A 144 -102.90 -7.28 -10.20
C GLU A 144 -103.28 -6.76 -11.60
N ASN A 145 -102.85 -5.53 -11.92
CA ASN A 145 -103.18 -4.88 -13.18
C ASN A 145 -102.38 -5.48 -14.36
N LEU A 146 -101.13 -5.92 -14.13
CA LEU A 146 -100.30 -6.49 -15.20
C LEU A 146 -100.79 -7.87 -15.64
N GLU A 147 -101.27 -8.69 -14.69
CA GLU A 147 -101.82 -10.00 -15.00
C GLU A 147 -103.11 -9.91 -15.83
N THR A 148 -104.05 -9.07 -15.39
CA THR A 148 -105.30 -8.82 -16.11
C THR A 148 -105.05 -8.17 -17.48
N PHE A 149 -104.07 -7.27 -17.56
CA PHE A 149 -103.59 -6.75 -18.83
C PHE A 149 -103.13 -7.92 -19.71
N LEU A 150 -102.07 -8.64 -19.36
CA LEU A 150 -101.47 -9.69 -20.21
C LEU A 150 -102.45 -10.77 -20.69
N GLN A 151 -103.51 -11.07 -19.94
CA GLN A 151 -104.54 -12.05 -20.31
C GLN A 151 -105.68 -11.50 -21.19
N ARG A 152 -106.04 -10.20 -21.11
CA ARG A 152 -107.22 -9.63 -21.78
C ARG A 152 -106.88 -8.43 -22.67
N LYS A 153 -107.45 -8.40 -23.88
CA LYS A 153 -107.48 -7.18 -24.69
C LYS A 153 -108.46 -6.20 -24.06
N VAL A 154 -107.98 -5.30 -23.21
CA VAL A 154 -108.77 -4.15 -22.74
C VAL A 154 -109.03 -3.25 -23.96
N PRO A 155 -110.29 -2.96 -24.33
CA PRO A 155 -110.57 -1.99 -25.37
C PRO A 155 -110.04 -0.63 -24.92
N LEU A 156 -109.21 0.01 -25.75
CA LEU A 156 -108.91 1.44 -25.62
C LEU A 156 -110.25 2.21 -25.58
N PRO A 157 -110.51 3.07 -24.58
CA PRO A 157 -111.50 4.10 -24.74
C PRO A 157 -110.94 5.17 -25.69
N SER A 158 -111.52 5.23 -26.89
CA SER A 158 -111.41 6.37 -27.78
C SER A 158 -111.91 7.63 -27.08
N SER A 159 -111.20 8.72 -27.35
CA SER A 159 -111.54 10.11 -27.03
C SER A 159 -113.01 10.48 -27.28
N SER A 160 -113.68 11.08 -26.29
CA SER A 160 -114.73 12.12 -26.43
C SER A 160 -115.25 12.60 -25.05
N THR A 161 -114.98 13.88 -24.75
CA THR A 161 -115.84 14.90 -24.12
C THR A 161 -116.69 14.62 -22.87
N SER A 162 -116.62 15.61 -21.95
CA SER A 162 -117.60 16.07 -20.93
C SER A 162 -117.82 15.20 -19.68
N SER A 163 -118.03 15.68 -18.45
CA SER A 163 -117.81 16.92 -17.68
C SER A 163 -118.58 16.75 -16.35
N SER A 164 -118.22 17.53 -15.31
CA SER A 164 -118.95 17.77 -14.03
C SER A 164 -118.77 16.70 -12.94
N SER A 165 -118.66 16.99 -11.64
CA SER A 165 -118.74 18.18 -10.76
C SER A 165 -118.16 17.72 -9.39
N SER A 166 -117.53 18.53 -8.53
CA SER A 166 -118.19 19.52 -7.67
C SER A 166 -117.15 20.32 -6.86
N GLU A 167 -117.51 21.59 -6.63
CA GLU A 167 -116.79 22.67 -5.97
C GLU A 167 -116.99 22.70 -4.44
N GLU A 168 -116.08 23.34 -3.70
CA GLU A 168 -116.42 24.19 -2.54
C GLU A 168 -115.50 25.44 -2.47
N HIS A 169 -116.11 26.59 -2.83
CA HIS A 169 -116.00 27.94 -2.21
C HIS A 169 -114.75 28.86 -2.38
N SER A 170 -114.76 29.68 -3.46
CA SER A 170 -114.94 31.17 -3.56
C SER A 170 -114.34 32.16 -2.51
N PRO A 171 -114.18 33.50 -2.81
CA PRO A 171 -114.79 34.29 -3.91
C PRO A 171 -113.93 35.35 -4.67
N LEU A 172 -114.31 35.51 -5.96
CA LEU A 172 -114.61 36.73 -6.73
C LEU A 172 -113.62 37.93 -6.78
N LEU A 173 -113.18 38.32 -7.99
CA LEU A 173 -113.84 39.37 -8.80
C LEU A 173 -113.18 39.61 -10.19
N SER A 174 -114.05 39.69 -11.20
CA SER A 174 -113.93 40.42 -12.49
C SER A 174 -112.81 40.09 -13.50
N LEU A 175 -113.18 39.34 -14.55
CA LEU A 175 -112.61 39.54 -15.89
C LEU A 175 -113.13 40.88 -16.46
N PRO A 176 -112.34 41.63 -17.24
CA PRO A 176 -112.66 41.57 -18.67
C PRO A 176 -111.44 41.70 -19.61
N HIS A 177 -111.67 41.23 -20.85
CA HIS A 177 -110.90 41.43 -22.09
C HIS A 177 -109.75 40.47 -22.40
N LYS A 178 -110.07 39.60 -23.36
CA LYS A 178 -109.17 38.89 -24.27
C LYS A 178 -107.96 39.73 -24.64
N ARG A 179 -106.77 39.30 -24.21
CA ARG A 179 -105.52 39.50 -24.95
C ARG A 179 -105.13 38.16 -25.52
N GLU A 180 -105.27 38.07 -26.84
CA GLU A 180 -104.66 37.03 -27.66
C GLU A 180 -103.14 37.16 -27.49
N VAL A 181 -102.57 36.33 -26.62
CA VAL A 181 -101.11 36.20 -26.52
C VAL A 181 -100.70 35.29 -27.68
N ARG A 182 -100.23 35.90 -28.77
CA ARG A 182 -99.41 35.17 -29.75
C ARG A 182 -98.21 34.61 -28.99
N PHE A 183 -98.18 33.31 -28.79
CA PHE A 183 -96.95 32.64 -28.40
C PHE A 183 -95.95 32.89 -29.53
N LEU A 184 -94.87 33.62 -29.22
CA LEU A 184 -93.67 33.56 -30.04
C LEU A 184 -93.27 32.09 -30.06
N GLU A 185 -93.15 31.53 -31.25
CA GLU A 185 -92.61 30.21 -31.49
C GLU A 185 -91.22 30.15 -30.85
N LEU A 186 -91.13 29.50 -29.68
CA LEU A 186 -89.87 29.29 -28.98
C LEU A 186 -89.04 28.34 -29.84
N GLN A 187 -88.15 28.96 -30.62
CA GLN A 187 -87.07 28.31 -31.34
C GLN A 187 -86.36 27.34 -30.39
N LYS A 188 -86.49 26.03 -30.66
CA LYS A 188 -85.78 24.97 -29.93
C LYS A 188 -84.28 25.22 -30.08
N ILE A 189 -83.64 25.72 -29.02
CA ILE A 189 -82.18 25.81 -28.96
C ILE A 189 -81.68 24.60 -28.14
N ALA A 190 -80.81 23.84 -28.79
CA ALA A 190 -79.90 22.82 -28.25
C ALA A 190 -80.49 21.49 -27.76
N SER A 191 -80.52 20.51 -28.66
CA SER A 191 -79.62 19.34 -28.57
C SER A 191 -79.49 18.69 -29.94
N SER A 192 -78.27 18.72 -30.47
CA SER A 192 -77.86 18.22 -31.76
C SER A 192 -77.94 16.69 -31.85
N SER A 193 -78.89 16.17 -32.63
CA SER A 193 -78.69 15.10 -33.63
C SER A 193 -80.05 14.75 -34.24
N GLY A 194 -80.13 14.70 -35.56
CA GLY A 194 -81.37 14.37 -36.29
C GLY A 194 -82.03 15.53 -37.03
N ALA A 195 -81.25 16.43 -37.63
CA ALA A 195 -81.76 17.27 -38.71
C ALA A 195 -81.91 16.39 -39.98
N ASN A 196 -83.12 15.86 -40.22
CA ASN A 196 -83.68 15.54 -41.53
C ASN A 196 -85.09 14.95 -41.36
N ASN A 197 -86.13 15.76 -41.59
CA ASN A 197 -87.34 15.41 -42.37
C ASN A 197 -88.43 16.48 -42.16
N MET A 198 -88.38 17.55 -42.95
CA MET A 198 -89.51 18.42 -43.30
C MET A 198 -90.24 17.85 -44.53
N LEU A 199 -90.63 16.58 -44.42
CA LEU A 199 -91.49 15.83 -45.33
C LEU A 199 -92.47 15.05 -44.45
N PRO A 200 -93.63 14.56 -44.95
CA PRO A 200 -94.45 13.62 -44.19
C PRO A 200 -93.56 12.41 -43.90
N GLY A 201 -92.98 12.37 -42.70
CA GLY A 201 -92.10 11.30 -42.28
C GLY A 201 -92.88 9.99 -42.26
N PRO A 202 -92.19 8.84 -42.25
CA PRO A 202 -92.84 7.57 -41.93
C PRO A 202 -93.70 7.76 -40.68
N PRO A 203 -94.87 7.09 -40.57
CA PRO A 203 -95.73 7.25 -39.40
C PRO A 203 -94.87 7.12 -38.13
N SER A 204 -95.05 8.03 -37.17
CA SER A 204 -94.30 8.02 -35.92
C SER A 204 -94.30 6.61 -35.36
N SER A 205 -93.12 6.08 -35.04
CA SER A 205 -93.01 4.76 -34.43
C SER A 205 -93.79 4.82 -33.10
N PRO A 206 -94.77 3.92 -32.87
CA PRO A 206 -95.52 3.87 -31.62
C PRO A 206 -94.62 3.81 -30.38
N MET A 207 -93.46 3.16 -30.52
CA MET A 207 -92.44 3.03 -29.49
C MET A 207 -91.67 4.34 -29.26
N GLY A 208 -91.40 5.08 -30.34
CA GLY A 208 -90.82 6.43 -30.27
C GLY A 208 -91.71 7.41 -29.51
N ASP A 209 -93.02 7.36 -29.72
CA ASP A 209 -93.98 8.26 -29.06
C ASP A 209 -94.01 8.07 -27.52
N VAL A 210 -93.95 6.81 -27.05
CA VAL A 210 -93.89 6.50 -25.61
C VAL A 210 -92.58 6.99 -24.99
N MET A 211 -91.44 6.77 -25.64
CA MET A 211 -90.12 7.20 -25.11
C MET A 211 -89.92 8.71 -25.14
N GLN A 212 -90.53 9.42 -26.10
CA GLN A 212 -90.50 10.87 -26.19
C GLN A 212 -91.48 11.55 -25.25
N THR A 213 -92.31 10.78 -24.53
CA THR A 213 -93.21 11.34 -23.52
C THR A 213 -92.38 11.96 -22.38
N PRO A 214 -92.67 13.21 -21.94
CA PRO A 214 -91.90 13.90 -20.89
C PRO A 214 -91.74 13.09 -19.60
N GLN A 215 -92.75 12.29 -19.24
CA GLN A 215 -92.73 11.41 -18.08
C GLN A 215 -91.62 10.34 -18.17
N PHE A 216 -91.44 9.72 -19.34
CA PHE A 216 -90.40 8.71 -19.56
C PHE A 216 -89.00 9.35 -19.47
N GLN A 217 -88.80 10.47 -20.16
CA GLN A 217 -87.52 11.17 -20.20
C GLN A 217 -87.10 11.69 -18.81
N LEU A 218 -88.03 12.30 -18.07
CA LEU A 218 -87.75 12.80 -16.72
C LEU A 218 -87.38 11.66 -15.76
N ARG A 219 -88.09 10.52 -15.83
CA ARG A 219 -87.79 9.34 -15.00
C ARG A 219 -86.40 8.77 -15.30
N ARG A 220 -86.06 8.65 -16.58
CA ARG A 220 -84.73 8.18 -17.02
C ARG A 220 -83.61 9.08 -16.51
N LEU A 221 -83.74 10.41 -16.64
CA LEU A 221 -82.75 11.38 -16.17
C LEU A 221 -82.58 11.36 -14.65
N LYS A 222 -83.67 11.26 -13.89
CA LYS A 222 -83.60 11.17 -12.41
C LYS A 222 -82.80 9.95 -11.95
N LYS A 223 -82.96 8.80 -12.61
CA LYS A 223 -82.22 7.57 -12.29
C LYS A 223 -80.73 7.72 -12.58
N GLN A 224 -80.36 8.39 -13.67
CA GLN A 224 -78.96 8.64 -14.04
C GLN A 224 -78.28 9.57 -13.04
N LEU A 225 -78.95 10.66 -12.65
CA LEU A 225 -78.39 11.62 -11.71
C LEU A 225 -78.12 11.00 -10.33
N ALA A 226 -78.93 10.04 -9.90
CA ALA A 226 -78.69 9.33 -8.64
C ALA A 226 -77.41 8.48 -8.70
N ALA A 227 -77.21 7.72 -9.79
CA ALA A 227 -76.03 6.87 -9.96
C ALA A 227 -74.72 7.69 -10.08
N GLU A 228 -74.76 8.84 -10.77
CA GLU A 228 -73.59 9.72 -10.86
C GLU A 228 -73.21 10.35 -9.51
N ARG A 229 -74.18 10.61 -8.63
CA ARG A 229 -73.90 11.10 -7.27
C ARG A 229 -73.20 10.04 -6.43
N GLU A 230 -73.66 8.79 -6.50
CA GLU A 230 -73.05 7.66 -5.81
C GLU A 230 -71.60 7.46 -6.25
N ASN A 231 -71.33 7.42 -7.56
CA ASN A 231 -69.97 7.31 -8.10
C ASN A 231 -69.05 8.46 -7.64
N ARG A 232 -69.57 9.69 -7.60
CA ARG A 232 -68.80 10.84 -7.12
C ARG A 232 -68.43 10.68 -5.65
N ASP A 233 -69.38 10.26 -4.83
CA ASP A 233 -69.16 10.09 -3.39
C ASP A 233 -68.15 8.95 -3.13
N GLU A 234 -68.19 7.87 -3.91
CA GLU A 234 -67.17 6.80 -3.90
C GLU A 234 -65.77 7.34 -4.23
N LEU A 235 -65.63 8.09 -5.34
CA LEU A 235 -64.36 8.69 -5.74
C LEU A 235 -63.83 9.71 -4.72
N GLU A 236 -64.72 10.42 -4.01
CA GLU A 236 -64.33 11.35 -2.95
C GLU A 236 -63.71 10.62 -1.76
N VAL A 237 -64.25 9.46 -1.38
CA VAL A 237 -63.68 8.59 -0.34
C VAL A 237 -62.31 8.05 -0.77
N GLU A 238 -62.19 7.50 -1.98
CA GLU A 238 -60.91 6.99 -2.49
C GLU A 238 -59.82 8.08 -2.56
N LEU A 239 -60.18 9.31 -2.94
CA LEU A 239 -59.25 10.44 -2.94
C LEU A 239 -58.81 10.83 -1.52
N ALA A 240 -59.70 10.77 -0.54
CA ALA A 240 -59.35 11.05 0.86
C ALA A 240 -58.38 10.00 1.42
N GLU A 241 -58.61 8.72 1.12
CA GLU A 241 -57.73 7.62 1.51
C GLU A 241 -56.35 7.72 0.85
N ASN A 242 -56.30 8.04 -0.45
CA ASN A 242 -55.03 8.25 -1.16
C ASN A 242 -54.23 9.42 -0.59
N ARG A 243 -54.88 10.55 -0.25
CA ARG A 243 -54.21 11.68 0.41
C ARG A 243 -53.59 11.26 1.75
N LYS A 244 -54.32 10.48 2.55
CA LYS A 244 -53.80 9.96 3.83
C LYS A 244 -52.56 9.08 3.59
N LEU A 245 -52.61 8.18 2.61
CA LEU A 245 -51.48 7.31 2.29
C LEU A 245 -50.24 8.11 1.83
N ILE A 246 -50.43 9.16 1.02
CA ILE A 246 -49.35 10.06 0.61
C ILE A 246 -48.69 10.71 1.83
N THR A 247 -49.48 11.28 2.74
CA THR A 247 -48.93 11.92 3.96
C THR A 247 -48.15 10.93 4.84
N GLU A 248 -48.59 9.68 4.94
CA GLU A 248 -47.87 8.64 5.67
C GLU A 248 -46.53 8.30 5.00
N LYS A 249 -46.51 8.19 3.66
CA LYS A 249 -45.28 7.93 2.90
C LYS A 249 -44.29 9.10 2.99
N GLU A 250 -44.77 10.33 2.94
CA GLU A 250 -43.94 11.54 3.15
C GLU A 250 -43.31 11.56 4.54
N ALA A 251 -44.06 11.17 5.58
CA ALA A 251 -43.52 11.03 6.94
C ALA A 251 -42.43 9.94 7.01
N GLN A 252 -42.62 8.79 6.37
CA GLN A 252 -41.62 7.73 6.29
C GLN A 252 -40.34 8.18 5.57
N ILE A 253 -40.48 8.88 4.44
CA ILE A 253 -39.34 9.45 3.70
C ILE A 253 -38.56 10.42 4.58
N THR A 254 -39.25 11.30 5.30
CA THR A 254 -38.61 12.28 6.20
C THR A 254 -37.81 11.59 7.31
N MET A 255 -38.37 10.54 7.92
CA MET A 255 -37.65 9.74 8.94
C MET A 255 -36.41 9.04 8.37
N MET A 256 -36.52 8.47 7.17
CA MET A 256 -35.36 7.84 6.52
C MET A 256 -34.28 8.88 6.16
N GLN A 257 -34.67 10.06 5.68
CA GLN A 257 -33.74 11.15 5.37
C GLN A 257 -32.97 11.58 6.63
N GLN A 258 -33.65 11.80 7.76
CA GLN A 258 -33.00 12.12 9.03
C GLN A 258 -32.01 11.03 9.47
N ARG A 259 -32.35 9.76 9.25
CA ARG A 259 -31.46 8.64 9.57
C ARG A 259 -30.22 8.64 8.66
N ILE A 260 -30.39 8.92 7.37
CA ILE A 260 -29.28 9.06 6.41
C ILE A 260 -28.36 10.21 6.84
N ASP A 261 -28.91 11.38 7.16
CA ASP A 261 -28.13 12.55 7.57
C ASP A 261 -27.34 12.26 8.87
N ARG A 262 -27.96 11.57 9.83
CA ARG A 262 -27.27 11.11 11.04
C ARG A 262 -26.13 10.13 10.75
N LEU A 263 -26.35 9.18 9.83
CA LEU A 263 -25.31 8.24 9.41
C LEU A 263 -24.18 8.95 8.67
N ALA A 264 -24.48 9.93 7.83
CA ALA A 264 -23.48 10.74 7.14
C ALA A 264 -22.59 11.51 8.13
N LEU A 265 -23.19 12.14 9.16
CA LEU A 265 -22.43 12.83 10.22
C LEU A 265 -21.55 11.87 11.04
N LEU A 266 -22.03 10.65 11.32
CA LEU A 266 -21.23 9.64 12.02
C LEU A 266 -20.08 9.15 11.15
N HIS A 267 -20.31 8.95 9.85
CA HIS A 267 -19.28 8.57 8.89
C HIS A 267 -18.23 9.67 8.72
N GLU A 268 -18.63 10.94 8.66
CA GLU A 268 -17.71 12.08 8.60
C GLU A 268 -16.85 12.17 9.87
N LYS A 269 -17.45 11.99 11.06
CA LYS A 269 -16.68 11.90 12.32
C LYS A 269 -15.73 10.72 12.32
N GLN A 270 -16.18 9.55 11.88
CA GLN A 270 -15.33 8.36 11.79
C GLN A 270 -14.21 8.53 10.75
N ALA A 271 -14.44 9.26 9.67
CA ALA A 271 -13.42 9.62 8.69
C ALA A 271 -12.41 10.63 9.27
N ALA A 272 -12.87 11.60 10.06
CA ALA A 272 -12.00 12.51 10.80
C ALA A 272 -11.18 11.80 11.89
N ASP A 273 -11.73 10.77 12.54
CA ASP A 273 -11.01 9.92 13.50
C ASP A 273 -10.05 8.92 12.81
N GLN A 274 -10.33 8.51 11.56
CA GLN A 274 -9.42 7.71 10.73
C GLN A 274 -8.26 8.51 10.17
N GLN A 275 -8.44 9.81 9.95
CA GLN A 275 -7.33 10.70 9.72
C GLN A 275 -6.49 10.70 10.99
N GLU A 276 -5.29 10.11 10.92
CA GLU A 276 -4.44 9.98 12.09
C GLU A 276 -4.36 11.33 12.81
N PRO A 277 -4.62 11.36 14.13
CA PRO A 277 -4.59 12.62 14.86
C PRO A 277 -3.21 13.23 14.63
N LYS A 278 -3.14 14.53 14.33
CA LYS A 278 -1.90 15.23 13.97
C LYS A 278 -0.74 14.93 14.94
N GLU A 279 -1.07 14.71 16.21
CA GLU A 279 -0.12 14.27 17.24
C GLU A 279 0.54 12.92 16.94
N MET A 280 -0.20 11.94 16.42
CA MET A 280 0.34 10.65 15.98
C MET A 280 1.20 10.77 14.73
N GLU A 281 0.83 11.63 13.78
CA GLU A 281 1.65 11.95 12.61
C GLU A 281 2.97 12.60 13.04
N GLU A 282 2.92 13.62 13.91
CA GLU A 282 4.11 14.24 14.50
C GLU A 282 4.98 13.24 15.27
N LEU A 283 4.36 12.31 16.02
CA LEU A 283 5.09 11.26 16.73
C LEU A 283 5.76 10.29 15.76
N ARG A 284 5.11 9.94 14.65
CA ARG A 284 5.72 9.13 13.59
C ARG A 284 6.92 9.85 12.98
N GLU A 285 6.77 11.12 12.58
CA GLU A 285 7.88 11.92 12.03
C GLU A 285 9.04 12.05 13.03
N LYS A 286 8.74 12.30 14.31
CA LYS A 286 9.75 12.35 15.39
C LYS A 286 10.45 10.99 15.55
N ASN A 287 9.72 9.88 15.44
CA ASN A 287 10.27 8.53 15.51
C ASN A 287 11.19 8.23 14.31
N GLU A 288 10.76 8.59 13.09
CA GLU A 288 11.58 8.46 11.88
C GLU A 288 12.86 9.31 11.98
N SER A 289 12.74 10.56 12.46
CA SER A 289 13.90 11.42 12.72
C SER A 289 14.85 10.83 13.77
N LEU A 290 14.31 10.25 14.86
CA LEU A 290 15.12 9.56 15.88
C LEU A 290 15.80 8.32 15.31
N MET A 291 15.11 7.54 14.49
CA MET A 291 15.68 6.39 13.78
C MET A 291 16.85 6.83 12.89
N VAL A 292 16.71 7.90 12.11
CA VAL A 292 17.81 8.42 11.27
C VAL A 292 19.01 8.83 12.14
N ARG A 293 18.77 9.59 13.22
CA ARG A 293 19.84 9.99 14.15
C ARG A 293 20.52 8.80 14.83
N LEU A 294 19.77 7.75 15.17
CA LEU A 294 20.33 6.52 15.73
C LEU A 294 21.23 5.81 14.71
N HIS A 295 20.81 5.68 13.46
CA HIS A 295 21.63 5.09 12.40
C HIS A 295 22.91 5.90 12.15
N GLU A 296 22.82 7.23 12.17
CA GLU A 296 23.98 8.11 12.04
C GLU A 296 24.95 7.97 13.21
N ALA A 297 24.46 7.92 14.45
CA ALA A 297 25.28 7.67 15.64
C ALA A 297 25.95 6.28 15.59
N LEU A 298 25.23 5.24 15.14
CA LEU A 298 25.81 3.90 14.95
C LEU A 298 26.93 3.90 13.91
N LYS A 299 26.75 4.64 12.81
CA LYS A 299 27.79 4.81 11.79
C LYS A 299 29.02 5.52 12.39
N GLN A 300 28.82 6.60 13.14
CA GLN A 300 29.91 7.29 13.84
C GLN A 300 30.64 6.37 14.83
N CYS A 301 29.92 5.52 15.57
CA CYS A 301 30.54 4.53 16.45
C CYS A 301 31.36 3.49 15.67
N GLN A 302 30.91 3.07 14.50
CA GLN A 302 31.65 2.16 13.64
C GLN A 302 32.93 2.81 13.11
N ASP A 303 32.83 4.06 12.64
CA ASP A 303 33.98 4.84 12.17
C ASP A 303 35.01 5.01 13.29
N LEU A 304 34.59 5.44 14.48
CA LEU A 304 35.45 5.54 15.67
C LEU A 304 36.08 4.21 16.06
N LYS A 305 35.37 3.08 15.91
CA LYS A 305 35.93 1.74 16.16
C LYS A 305 37.05 1.42 15.17
N THR A 306 36.90 1.80 13.90
CA THR A 306 37.95 1.62 12.89
C THR A 306 39.14 2.54 13.16
N GLU A 307 38.90 3.81 13.50
CA GLU A 307 39.93 4.79 13.85
C GLU A 307 40.71 4.36 15.09
N LYS A 308 40.00 3.92 16.15
CA LYS A 308 40.62 3.31 17.33
C LYS A 308 41.53 2.15 16.94
N GLY A 309 41.05 1.24 16.08
CA GLY A 309 41.86 0.11 15.59
C GLY A 309 43.10 0.54 14.80
N GLN A 310 43.04 1.66 14.07
CA GLN A 310 44.21 2.24 13.39
C GLN A 310 45.19 2.87 14.39
N MET A 311 44.68 3.62 15.37
CA MET A 311 45.49 4.20 16.44
C MET A 311 46.18 3.13 17.28
N ASP A 312 45.48 2.05 17.66
CA ASP A 312 46.06 0.92 18.40
C ASP A 312 47.21 0.27 17.63
N ARG A 313 47.07 0.09 16.30
CA ARG A 313 48.18 -0.39 15.45
C ARG A 313 49.36 0.58 15.44
N LYS A 314 49.10 1.89 15.39
CA LYS A 314 50.16 2.91 15.43
C LYS A 314 50.88 2.91 16.78
N ILE A 315 50.15 2.73 17.88
CA ILE A 315 50.73 2.57 19.23
C ILE A 315 51.62 1.34 19.28
N ASN A 316 51.18 0.20 18.74
CA ASN A 316 52.00 -1.01 18.69
C ASN A 316 53.29 -0.79 17.88
N GLN A 317 53.18 -0.18 16.70
CA GLN A 317 54.35 0.15 15.87
C GLN A 317 55.34 1.07 16.62
N LEU A 318 54.85 2.15 17.23
CA LEU A 318 55.69 3.07 18.00
C LEU A 318 56.32 2.38 19.22
N SER A 319 55.61 1.42 19.84
CA SER A 319 56.13 0.65 20.96
C SER A 319 57.25 -0.30 20.53
N GLU A 320 57.14 -0.93 19.36
CA GLU A 320 58.19 -1.73 18.74
C GLU A 320 59.42 -0.86 18.40
N GLU A 321 59.22 0.27 17.71
CA GLU A 321 60.29 1.22 17.38
C GLU A 321 61.00 1.74 18.64
N ASN A 322 60.25 2.02 19.71
CA ASN A 322 60.82 2.45 20.98
C ASN A 322 61.57 1.32 21.70
N GLY A 323 61.13 0.07 21.53
CA GLY A 323 61.85 -1.13 21.97
C GLY A 323 63.20 -1.27 21.27
N ASP A 324 63.22 -1.12 19.94
CA ASP A 324 64.45 -1.16 19.13
C ASP A 324 65.42 -0.03 19.49
N LEU A 325 64.90 1.19 19.67
CA LEU A 325 65.71 2.33 20.14
C LEU A 325 66.28 2.07 21.54
N SER A 326 65.49 1.51 22.44
CA SER A 326 65.93 1.14 23.79
C SER A 326 67.02 0.08 23.76
N PHE A 327 66.93 -0.90 22.85
CA PHE A 327 67.97 -1.91 22.64
C PHE A 327 69.27 -1.26 22.15
N LYS A 328 69.21 -0.43 21.11
CA LYS A 328 70.38 0.30 20.59
C LYS A 328 71.03 1.20 21.64
N LEU A 329 70.22 1.87 22.46
CA LEU A 329 70.74 2.72 23.54
C LEU A 329 71.47 1.89 24.61
N ARG A 330 70.96 0.71 24.94
CA ARG A 330 71.63 -0.22 25.86
C ARG A 330 72.94 -0.76 25.28
N GLU A 331 72.97 -1.05 23.99
CA GLU A 331 74.19 -1.47 23.28
C GLU A 331 75.25 -0.35 23.27
N ILE A 332 74.86 0.88 22.94
CA ILE A 332 75.76 2.05 23.01
C ILE A 332 76.28 2.26 24.43
N ALA A 333 75.42 2.15 25.45
CA ALA A 333 75.84 2.26 26.84
C ALA A 333 76.86 1.18 27.20
N SER A 334 76.66 -0.06 26.73
CA SER A 334 77.64 -1.15 26.91
C SER A 334 78.98 -0.83 26.24
N HIS A 335 78.96 -0.32 25.00
CA HIS A 335 80.20 0.09 24.32
C HIS A 335 80.91 1.24 25.04
N LEU A 336 80.17 2.21 25.58
CA LEU A 336 80.74 3.31 26.35
C LEU A 336 81.42 2.81 27.63
N VAL A 337 80.81 1.84 28.34
CA VAL A 337 81.44 1.22 29.52
C VAL A 337 82.73 0.50 29.12
N GLN A 338 82.71 -0.30 28.05
CA GLN A 338 83.90 -1.00 27.55
C GLN A 338 85.03 -0.04 27.15
N LEU A 339 84.69 1.07 26.48
CA LEU A 339 85.66 2.09 26.10
C LEU A 339 86.22 2.82 27.34
N GLN A 340 85.41 3.06 28.36
CA GLN A 340 85.86 3.66 29.62
C GLN A 340 86.80 2.72 30.38
N GLU A 341 86.51 1.42 30.40
CA GLU A 341 87.39 0.39 30.97
C GLU A 341 88.74 0.35 30.25
N ALA A 342 88.74 0.26 28.92
CA ALA A 342 89.97 0.28 28.12
C ALA A 342 90.78 1.57 28.29
N LEU A 343 90.11 2.73 28.44
CA LEU A 343 90.79 4.01 28.72
C LEU A 343 91.45 4.00 30.10
N ASN A 344 90.76 3.45 31.11
CA ASN A 344 91.30 3.34 32.46
C ASN A 344 92.52 2.41 32.48
N GLU A 345 92.43 1.23 31.84
CA GLU A 345 93.55 0.29 31.68
C GLU A 345 94.76 0.97 31.01
N LEU A 346 94.56 1.64 29.88
CA LEU A 346 95.63 2.37 29.18
C LEU A 346 96.22 3.51 30.04
N SER A 347 95.39 4.19 30.83
CA SER A 347 95.86 5.22 31.76
C SER A 347 96.70 4.63 32.89
N GLU A 348 96.32 3.47 33.43
CA GLU A 348 97.10 2.76 34.44
C GLU A 348 98.43 2.26 33.87
N GLU A 349 98.42 1.68 32.67
CA GLU A 349 99.63 1.30 31.92
C GLU A 349 100.54 2.51 31.67
N HIS A 350 99.97 3.65 31.26
CA HIS A 350 100.73 4.88 31.06
C HIS A 350 101.38 5.37 32.37
N ASN A 351 100.63 5.40 33.47
CA ASN A 351 101.14 5.84 34.77
C ASN A 351 102.24 4.91 35.30
N THR A 352 102.09 3.59 35.16
CA THR A 352 103.12 2.63 35.56
C THR A 352 104.37 2.74 34.70
N ALA A 353 104.24 2.89 33.38
CA ALA A 353 105.37 3.13 32.48
C ALA A 353 106.10 4.45 32.78
N LEU A 354 105.36 5.52 33.07
CA LEU A 354 105.92 6.81 33.46
C LEU A 354 106.70 6.71 34.78
N ALA A 355 106.12 6.05 35.80
CA ALA A 355 106.78 5.83 37.08
C ALA A 355 108.08 5.02 36.93
N GLN A 356 108.06 3.94 36.14
CA GLN A 356 109.26 3.15 35.83
C GLN A 356 110.31 3.96 35.08
N SER A 357 109.91 4.81 34.13
CA SER A 357 110.85 5.69 33.41
C SER A 357 111.49 6.72 34.34
N GLN A 358 110.72 7.33 35.24
CA GLN A 358 111.23 8.27 36.24
C GLN A 358 112.17 7.60 37.23
N GLU A 359 111.85 6.39 37.68
CA GLU A 359 112.71 5.60 38.56
C GLU A 359 114.04 5.28 37.86
N LYS A 360 114.00 4.78 36.62
CA LYS A 360 115.22 4.52 35.82
C LYS A 360 116.03 5.79 35.59
N GLN A 361 115.38 6.92 35.31
CA GLN A 361 116.07 8.21 35.18
C GLN A 361 116.78 8.58 36.49
N GLY A 362 116.10 8.47 37.64
CA GLY A 362 116.69 8.74 38.94
C GLY A 362 117.86 7.82 39.29
N GLN A 363 117.75 6.53 38.93
CA GLN A 363 118.84 5.55 39.06
C GLN A 363 120.05 5.98 38.21
N LEU A 364 119.87 6.25 36.92
CA LEU A 364 120.94 6.70 36.03
C LEU A 364 121.57 8.02 36.48
N GLU A 365 120.79 8.99 36.95
CA GLU A 365 121.31 10.24 37.53
C GLU A 365 122.14 9.99 38.79
N SER A 366 121.76 9.01 39.61
CA SER A 366 122.52 8.63 40.81
C SER A 366 123.84 7.93 40.46
N GLU A 367 123.81 7.01 39.49
CA GLU A 367 125.00 6.33 38.96
C GLU A 367 125.96 7.33 38.31
N LEU A 368 125.45 8.28 37.52
CA LEU A 368 126.24 9.35 36.93
C LEU A 368 126.90 10.22 38.01
N ARG A 369 126.16 10.60 39.06
CA ARG A 369 126.72 11.35 40.20
C ARG A 369 127.81 10.56 40.92
N ALA A 370 127.61 9.26 41.14
CA ALA A 370 128.59 8.39 41.78
C ALA A 370 129.87 8.28 40.93
N ALA A 371 129.73 8.00 39.63
CA ALA A 371 130.85 7.95 38.69
C ALA A 371 131.61 9.28 38.61
N LEU A 372 130.92 10.42 38.64
CA LEU A 372 131.55 11.74 38.69
C LEU A 372 132.34 11.97 39.98
N GLN A 373 131.89 11.46 41.12
CA GLN A 373 132.64 11.54 42.38
C GLN A 373 133.88 10.63 42.35
N GLU A 374 133.74 9.39 41.87
CA GLU A 374 134.87 8.48 41.69
C GLU A 374 135.92 9.03 40.73
N LYS A 375 135.47 9.66 39.63
CA LYS A 375 136.33 10.40 38.70
C LYS A 375 137.13 11.48 39.43
N LYS A 376 136.48 12.32 40.25
CA LYS A 376 137.16 13.38 41.02
C LYS A 376 138.20 12.81 41.99
N CYS A 377 137.87 11.78 42.77
CA CYS A 377 138.82 11.11 43.66
C CYS A 377 140.05 10.55 42.90
N SER A 378 139.82 10.05 41.68
CA SER A 378 140.89 9.54 40.81
C SER A 378 141.74 10.68 40.23
N GLU A 379 141.14 11.79 39.83
CA GLU A 379 141.83 13.03 39.41
C GLU A 379 142.72 13.56 40.54
N GLU A 380 142.20 13.66 41.77
CA GLU A 380 142.98 14.04 42.96
C GLU A 380 144.15 13.08 43.21
N LYS A 381 143.94 11.76 43.07
CA LYS A 381 145.01 10.76 43.18
C LYS A 381 146.08 10.96 42.10
N ILE A 382 145.69 11.28 40.87
CA ILE A 382 146.61 11.57 39.77
C ILE A 382 147.43 12.83 40.09
N GLU A 383 146.81 13.91 40.55
CA GLU A 383 147.52 15.15 40.94
C GLU A 383 148.54 14.88 42.06
N ILE A 384 148.16 14.10 43.09
CA ILE A 384 149.09 13.69 44.15
C ILE A 384 150.26 12.89 43.58
N LEU A 385 149.99 11.93 42.68
CA LEU A 385 151.03 11.13 42.04
C LEU A 385 151.95 11.99 41.17
N GLN A 386 151.41 12.92 40.39
CA GLN A 386 152.18 13.89 39.61
C GLN A 386 153.08 14.74 40.51
N GLY A 387 152.55 15.30 41.61
CA GLY A 387 153.35 16.05 42.58
C GLY A 387 154.47 15.23 43.22
N LYS A 388 154.23 13.94 43.51
CA LYS A 388 155.29 13.02 43.97
C LYS A 388 156.35 12.78 42.92
N ILE A 389 155.95 12.59 41.65
CA ILE A 389 156.89 12.42 40.53
C ILE A 389 157.77 13.65 40.41
N SER A 390 157.21 14.86 40.40
CA SER A 390 158.00 16.11 40.34
C SER A 390 159.00 16.24 41.49
N LEU A 391 158.63 15.84 42.72
CA LEU A 391 159.56 15.83 43.85
C LEU A 391 160.70 14.80 43.67
N LEU A 392 160.39 13.62 43.13
CA LEU A 392 161.39 12.59 42.84
C LEU A 392 162.33 13.04 41.70
N GLU A 393 161.79 13.68 40.67
CA GLU A 393 162.57 14.30 39.58
C GLU A 393 163.51 15.38 40.13
N ASP A 394 163.04 16.26 41.02
CA ASP A 394 163.88 17.24 41.71
C ASP A 394 165.00 16.60 42.56
N GLN A 395 164.71 15.47 43.21
CA GLN A 395 165.73 14.71 43.95
C GLN A 395 166.76 14.06 43.02
N LEU A 396 166.32 13.51 41.88
CA LEU A 396 167.21 12.98 40.85
C LEU A 396 168.07 14.07 40.22
N ALA A 397 167.52 15.27 39.97
CA ALA A 397 168.29 16.43 39.51
C ALA A 397 169.37 16.84 40.53
N LYS A 398 169.04 16.88 41.83
CA LYS A 398 170.00 17.13 42.92
C LYS A 398 171.08 16.05 43.04
N LEU A 399 170.74 14.79 42.74
CA LEU A 399 171.70 13.68 42.67
C LEU A 399 172.58 13.77 41.41
N GLY A 400 172.02 14.25 40.29
CA GLY A 400 172.74 14.56 39.06
C GLY A 400 173.77 15.69 39.23
N ASP A 401 173.42 16.73 39.99
CA ASP A 401 174.33 17.85 40.32
C ASP A 401 175.43 17.48 41.34
N CYS A 402 175.29 16.36 42.07
CA CYS A 402 176.29 15.85 43.03
C CYS A 402 177.13 14.66 42.51
N GLY A 403 176.92 14.24 41.27
CA GLY A 403 177.49 13.01 40.69
C GLY A 403 178.56 13.23 39.63
N ALA A 404 179.31 14.33 39.66
CA ALA A 404 180.37 14.61 38.70
C ALA A 404 181.73 14.07 39.16
N GLN A 405 181.95 12.74 39.19
CA GLN A 405 183.28 12.21 38.88
C GLN A 405 183.30 10.72 38.53
N GLN A 406 183.90 10.46 37.37
CA GLN A 406 184.59 9.25 36.91
C GLN A 406 183.77 8.12 36.24
N LYS A 407 183.86 8.20 34.91
CA LYS A 407 183.64 7.20 33.86
C LYS A 407 184.43 5.90 34.03
N GLY A 408 183.87 4.86 33.44
CA GLY A 408 184.54 3.68 32.86
C GLY A 408 183.53 2.54 32.74
N GLU A 409 182.71 2.46 31.67
CA GLU A 409 182.96 1.64 30.45
C GLU A 409 183.50 0.25 30.85
N VAL A 410 182.74 -0.86 30.80
CA VAL A 410 182.23 -1.56 29.61
C VAL A 410 181.01 -2.42 30.01
N LEU A 411 179.81 -1.82 30.07
CA LEU A 411 178.52 -2.55 30.21
C LEU A 411 177.58 -2.29 29.01
N GLY A 412 177.96 -1.36 28.12
CA GLY A 412 177.12 -0.89 27.02
C GLY A 412 176.82 -1.94 25.96
N ASP A 413 177.77 -2.83 25.65
CA ASP A 413 177.55 -3.82 24.59
C ASP A 413 176.81 -5.08 25.10
N VAL A 414 176.89 -5.39 26.40
CA VAL A 414 176.05 -6.42 27.05
C VAL A 414 174.65 -5.87 27.29
N LEU A 415 174.50 -4.61 27.68
CA LEU A 415 173.19 -3.96 27.79
C LEU A 415 172.51 -3.86 26.43
N LYS A 416 173.22 -3.51 25.34
CA LYS A 416 172.62 -3.53 23.99
C LYS A 416 172.17 -4.93 23.57
N LEU A 417 172.89 -5.98 23.95
CA LEU A 417 172.48 -7.36 23.68
C LEU A 417 171.27 -7.76 24.53
N GLU A 418 171.22 -7.38 25.81
CA GLU A 418 170.09 -7.63 26.70
C GLU A 418 168.86 -6.80 26.29
N GLU A 419 169.06 -5.56 25.83
CA GLU A 419 168.03 -4.64 25.33
C GLU A 419 167.45 -5.17 24.01
N LEU A 420 168.28 -5.63 23.07
CA LEU A 420 167.82 -6.34 21.87
C LEU A 420 167.10 -7.66 22.21
N LYS A 421 167.55 -8.41 23.22
CA LYS A 421 166.89 -9.64 23.68
C LYS A 421 165.55 -9.36 24.38
N GLN A 422 165.48 -8.27 25.13
CA GLN A 422 164.27 -7.79 25.79
C GLN A 422 163.28 -7.21 24.77
N GLU A 423 163.77 -6.54 23.71
CA GLU A 423 162.97 -6.12 22.56
C GLU A 423 162.46 -7.30 21.74
N VAL A 424 163.28 -8.33 21.46
CA VAL A 424 162.82 -9.56 20.80
C VAL A 424 161.77 -10.27 21.65
N SER A 425 161.94 -10.29 22.98
CA SER A 425 160.96 -10.87 23.90
C SER A 425 159.67 -10.04 23.98
N SER A 426 159.79 -8.70 23.96
CA SER A 426 158.68 -7.74 23.89
C SER A 426 157.89 -7.88 22.59
N LEU A 427 158.58 -7.99 21.47
CA LEU A 427 158.00 -8.19 20.15
C LEU A 427 157.38 -9.59 20.02
N SER A 428 157.99 -10.62 20.61
CA SER A 428 157.40 -11.96 20.69
C SER A 428 156.13 -11.97 21.56
N ALA A 429 156.11 -11.24 22.67
CA ALA A 429 154.93 -11.09 23.52
C ALA A 429 153.81 -10.31 22.81
N LYS A 430 154.15 -9.20 22.13
CA LYS A 430 153.22 -8.47 21.27
C LYS A 430 152.73 -9.32 20.10
N GLY A 431 153.58 -10.17 19.52
CA GLY A 431 153.22 -11.14 18.49
C GLY A 431 152.20 -12.16 19.00
N ALA A 432 152.42 -12.70 20.20
CA ALA A 432 151.48 -13.62 20.85
C ALA A 432 150.15 -12.94 21.22
N GLU A 433 150.18 -11.69 21.70
CA GLU A 433 149.00 -10.91 22.02
C GLU A 433 148.19 -10.57 20.76
N LEU A 434 148.87 -10.13 19.69
CA LEU A 434 148.23 -9.92 18.39
C LEU A 434 147.64 -11.22 17.85
N GLN A 435 148.35 -12.35 17.98
CA GLN A 435 147.83 -13.65 17.55
C GLN A 435 146.60 -14.09 18.37
N ALA A 436 146.56 -13.78 19.68
CA ALA A 436 145.37 -13.99 20.51
C ALA A 436 144.21 -13.04 20.15
N THR A 437 144.49 -11.81 19.71
CA THR A 437 143.45 -10.90 19.20
C THR A 437 142.91 -11.36 17.85
N VAL A 438 143.76 -11.87 16.95
CA VAL A 438 143.34 -12.44 15.67
C VAL A 438 142.43 -13.64 15.88
N LEU A 439 142.80 -14.58 16.77
CA LEU A 439 141.95 -15.72 17.09
C LEU A 439 140.58 -15.30 17.67
N ARG A 440 140.54 -14.33 18.59
CA ARG A 440 139.26 -13.78 19.08
C ARG A 440 138.41 -13.14 17.99
N LEU A 441 139.03 -12.39 17.08
CA LEU A 441 138.32 -11.77 15.96
C LEU A 441 137.85 -12.81 14.94
N GLU A 442 138.60 -13.89 14.74
CA GLU A 442 138.19 -15.03 13.92
C GLU A 442 136.99 -15.75 14.53
N GLU A 443 136.98 -15.99 15.84
CA GLU A 443 135.84 -16.56 16.57
C GLU A 443 134.61 -15.65 16.50
N GLU A 444 134.78 -14.34 16.72
CA GLU A 444 133.69 -13.37 16.65
C GLU A 444 133.13 -13.25 15.22
N LYS A 445 134.00 -13.31 14.20
CA LYS A 445 133.60 -13.37 12.80
C LYS A 445 132.79 -14.63 12.51
N GLN A 446 133.25 -15.79 12.96
CA GLN A 446 132.52 -17.06 12.78
C GLN A 446 131.15 -17.03 13.47
N GLN A 447 131.06 -16.46 14.68
CA GLN A 447 129.79 -16.29 15.39
C GLN A 447 128.83 -15.36 14.63
N ARG A 448 129.33 -14.24 14.09
CA ARG A 448 128.52 -13.32 13.26
C ARG A 448 128.07 -13.97 11.96
N GLU A 449 128.94 -14.73 11.30
CA GLU A 449 128.60 -15.46 10.06
C GLU A 449 127.53 -16.54 10.33
N ALA A 450 127.63 -17.27 11.44
CA ALA A 450 126.63 -18.24 11.85
C ALA A 450 125.27 -17.59 12.17
N ALA A 451 125.28 -16.45 12.89
CA ALA A 451 124.06 -15.70 13.17
C ALA A 451 123.39 -15.18 11.88
N LEU A 452 124.18 -14.64 10.94
CA LEU A 452 123.68 -14.20 9.63
C LEU A 452 123.12 -15.35 8.80
N GLN A 453 123.73 -16.53 8.84
CA GLN A 453 123.19 -17.71 8.14
C GLN A 453 121.87 -18.17 8.76
N SER A 454 121.74 -18.14 10.09
CA SER A 454 120.48 -18.44 10.78
C SER A 454 119.37 -17.46 10.38
N GLU A 455 119.65 -16.15 10.38
CA GLU A 455 118.67 -15.14 9.98
C GLU A 455 118.25 -15.28 8.52
N ARG A 456 119.20 -15.60 7.62
CA ARG A 456 118.89 -15.91 6.21
C ARG A 456 117.98 -17.14 6.08
N GLY A 457 118.21 -18.18 6.89
CA GLY A 457 117.35 -19.36 6.92
C GLY A 457 115.92 -19.01 7.34
N ARG A 458 115.77 -18.26 8.45
CA ARG A 458 114.46 -17.78 8.93
C ARG A 458 113.72 -16.96 7.88
N PHE A 459 114.42 -16.06 7.19
CA PHE A 459 113.82 -15.23 6.15
C PHE A 459 113.37 -16.07 4.94
N GLU A 460 114.14 -17.10 4.54
CA GLU A 460 113.74 -17.98 3.44
C GLU A 460 112.56 -18.87 3.83
N GLU A 461 112.47 -19.32 5.09
CA GLU A 461 111.31 -20.05 5.62
C GLU A 461 110.05 -19.17 5.62
N GLU A 462 110.15 -17.93 6.12
CA GLU A 462 109.04 -16.97 6.13
C GLU A 462 108.58 -16.63 4.70
N LYS A 463 109.54 -16.44 3.78
CA LYS A 463 109.25 -16.24 2.36
C LYS A 463 108.54 -17.44 1.73
N GLN A 464 108.91 -18.68 2.08
CA GLN A 464 108.20 -19.87 1.62
C GLN A 464 106.78 -19.95 2.21
N GLN A 465 106.60 -19.62 3.49
CA GLN A 465 105.28 -19.58 4.14
C GLN A 465 104.36 -18.53 3.49
N LEU A 466 104.87 -17.32 3.25
CA LEU A 466 104.14 -16.27 2.53
C LEU A 466 103.82 -16.71 1.10
N GLY A 467 104.76 -17.35 0.40
CA GLY A 467 104.52 -17.92 -0.93
C GLY A 467 103.38 -18.95 -0.94
N GLY A 468 103.33 -19.82 0.07
CA GLY A 468 102.24 -20.78 0.26
C GLY A 468 100.88 -20.10 0.54
N LEU A 469 100.87 -19.05 1.35
CA LEU A 469 99.66 -18.28 1.65
C LEU A 469 99.14 -17.52 0.41
N VAL A 470 100.05 -16.97 -0.39
CA VAL A 470 99.68 -16.32 -1.66
C VAL A 470 99.08 -17.34 -2.63
N ALA A 471 99.67 -18.53 -2.75
CA ALA A 471 99.14 -19.59 -3.59
C ALA A 471 97.74 -20.07 -3.15
N SER A 472 97.51 -20.19 -1.83
CA SER A 472 96.18 -20.58 -1.29
C SER A 472 95.14 -19.48 -1.46
N LEU A 473 95.52 -18.21 -1.32
CA LEU A 473 94.65 -17.07 -1.62
C LEU A 473 94.31 -17.00 -3.11
N GLN A 474 95.28 -17.24 -3.99
CA GLN A 474 95.04 -17.31 -5.44
C GLN A 474 94.12 -18.46 -5.81
N SER A 475 94.27 -19.65 -5.19
CA SER A 475 93.36 -20.77 -5.44
C SER A 475 91.95 -20.45 -4.94
N SER A 476 91.79 -19.90 -3.74
CA SER A 476 90.49 -19.49 -3.20
C SER A 476 89.82 -18.38 -4.02
N LEU A 477 90.60 -17.40 -4.51
CA LEU A 477 90.09 -16.37 -5.41
C LEU A 477 89.60 -17.00 -6.74
N SER A 478 90.34 -17.95 -7.29
CA SER A 478 89.94 -18.65 -8.52
C SER A 478 88.69 -19.52 -8.33
N GLU A 479 88.53 -20.16 -7.16
CA GLU A 479 87.34 -20.92 -6.79
C GLU A 479 86.13 -20.00 -6.60
N SER A 480 86.31 -18.87 -5.92
CA SER A 480 85.29 -17.84 -5.77
C SER A 480 84.86 -17.25 -7.11
N HIS A 481 85.81 -17.02 -8.03
CA HIS A 481 85.51 -16.55 -9.37
C HIS A 481 84.71 -17.57 -10.17
N ARG A 482 85.10 -18.85 -10.15
CA ARG A 482 84.31 -19.93 -10.79
C ARG A 482 82.91 -20.06 -10.18
N ALA A 483 82.79 -19.96 -8.85
CA ALA A 483 81.50 -20.00 -8.19
C ALA A 483 80.61 -18.83 -8.61
N ARG A 484 81.19 -17.63 -8.76
CA ARG A 484 80.50 -16.45 -9.26
C ARG A 484 80.06 -16.61 -10.72
N GLU A 485 80.92 -17.13 -11.59
CA GLU A 485 80.58 -17.40 -12.99
C GLU A 485 79.46 -18.44 -13.11
N MET A 486 79.46 -19.50 -12.29
CA MET A 486 78.35 -20.47 -12.26
C MET A 486 77.04 -19.83 -11.80
N LEU A 487 77.07 -18.96 -10.78
CA LEU A 487 75.88 -18.23 -10.34
C LEU A 487 75.37 -17.23 -11.39
N GLU A 488 76.25 -16.56 -12.12
CA GLU A 488 75.87 -15.68 -13.23
C GLU A 488 75.27 -16.47 -14.39
N GLN A 489 75.78 -17.67 -14.70
CA GLN A 489 75.19 -18.58 -15.69
C GLN A 489 73.82 -19.14 -15.23
N ASP A 490 73.67 -19.49 -13.94
CA ASP A 490 72.39 -19.92 -13.37
C ASP A 490 71.34 -18.80 -13.39
N LEU A 491 71.75 -17.55 -13.13
CA LEU A 491 70.87 -16.39 -13.22
C LEU A 491 70.43 -16.13 -14.67
N GLN A 492 71.36 -16.19 -15.64
CA GLN A 492 71.03 -16.07 -17.07
C GLN A 492 70.14 -17.23 -17.56
N GLY A 493 70.35 -18.44 -17.05
CA GLY A 493 69.48 -19.58 -17.34
C GLY A 493 68.06 -19.38 -16.81
N ARG A 494 67.92 -18.86 -15.58
CA ARG A 494 66.60 -18.55 -14.99
C ARG A 494 65.90 -17.39 -15.68
N GLU A 495 66.64 -16.41 -16.20
CA GLU A 495 66.08 -15.34 -17.04
C GLU A 495 65.66 -15.82 -18.43
N ALA A 496 66.20 -16.93 -18.93
CA ALA A 496 65.82 -17.54 -20.21
C ALA A 496 64.64 -18.53 -20.10
N GLU A 497 64.32 -19.01 -18.89
CA GLU A 497 63.21 -19.94 -18.61
C GLU A 497 61.93 -19.24 -18.07
N ALA A 498 61.98 -17.92 -17.85
CA ALA A 498 60.82 -17.07 -17.52
C ALA A 498 60.32 -16.31 -18.76
#